data_AF-A0A4Y2BY16-F1
#
_entry.id   AF-A0A4Y2BY16-F1
#
_cell.length_a   1.000
_cell.length_b   1.000
_cell.length_c   1.000
_cell.angle_alpha   90.00
_cell.angle_beta   90.00
_cell.angle_gamma   90.00
#
_symmetry.space_group_name_H-M   'P 1'
#
loop_
_entity.id
_entity.type
_entity.pdbx_description
1 polymer ?
#
loop_
_entity_poly.entity_id
_entity_poly.type
_entity_poly.pdbx_seq_one_letter_code
_entity_poly.pdbx_strand_id
1 'polypeptide(L)'
;MVREILTLLPSHKHIHLRWLKAHVGYLGNECADQLAKEAITKGDPFFLPKPHSYLKSEIRSAALSIWQDNWDNGETERSTQDIVPRVSNKPVGWKREELIFFTGHGTFPSYLHRFNLRTHDNCLCGEKGDPM
;
A
#
# COMPACT_ATOMS: atom_id res chain seq x y z
N MET A 1 0.13 -1.59 -31.26
CA MET A 1 1.41 -2.30 -31.04
C MET A 1 1.28 -3.81 -30.75
N VAL A 2 0.88 -4.28 -29.56
CA VAL A 2 0.87 -5.76 -29.28
C VAL A 2 -0.04 -6.54 -30.24
N ARG A 3 -1.23 -6.00 -30.54
CA ARG A 3 -2.15 -6.61 -31.52
C ARG A 3 -1.56 -6.65 -32.94
N GLU A 4 -0.83 -5.62 -33.35
CA GLU A 4 -0.16 -5.59 -34.66
C GLU A 4 0.94 -6.65 -34.76
N ILE A 5 1.77 -6.80 -33.72
CA ILE A 5 2.81 -7.83 -33.67
C ILE A 5 2.18 -9.24 -33.74
N LEU A 6 1.10 -9.48 -32.98
CA LEU A 6 0.38 -10.75 -33.01
C LEU A 6 -0.25 -11.07 -34.37
N THR A 7 -0.61 -10.06 -35.16
CA THR A 7 -1.09 -10.26 -36.54
C THR A 7 0.04 -10.47 -37.55
N LEU A 8 1.23 -9.93 -37.29
CA LEU A 8 2.38 -10.02 -38.20
C LEU A 8 3.17 -11.33 -38.05
N LEU A 9 3.23 -11.90 -36.85
CA LEU A 9 3.99 -13.13 -36.61
C LEU A 9 3.47 -14.34 -37.42
N PRO A 10 2.16 -14.58 -37.55
CA PRO A 10 1.63 -15.71 -38.34
C PRO A 10 1.81 -15.55 -39.85
N SER A 11 1.90 -14.31 -40.36
CA SER A 11 2.04 -14.05 -41.80
C SER A 11 3.46 -14.23 -42.33
N HIS A 12 4.46 -14.41 -41.45
CA HIS A 12 5.87 -14.56 -41.81
C HIS A 12 6.42 -15.94 -41.39
N LYS A 13 6.61 -16.83 -42.37
CA LYS A 13 7.01 -18.23 -42.12
C LYS A 13 8.47 -18.44 -41.70
N HIS A 14 9.31 -17.41 -41.77
CA HIS A 14 10.77 -17.51 -41.54
C HIS A 14 11.27 -16.67 -40.36
N ILE A 15 10.40 -16.35 -39.40
CA ILE A 15 10.81 -15.67 -38.17
C ILE A 15 11.08 -16.70 -37.08
N HIS A 16 12.30 -16.69 -36.55
CA HIS A 16 12.68 -17.49 -35.39
C HIS A 16 12.86 -16.59 -34.17
N LEU A 17 12.01 -16.75 -33.16
CA LEU A 17 12.13 -16.04 -31.89
C LEU A 17 13.01 -16.87 -30.94
N ARG A 18 14.05 -16.24 -30.40
CA ARG A 18 14.93 -16.83 -29.38
C ARG A 18 15.11 -15.85 -28.24
N TRP A 19 15.10 -16.35 -27.01
CA TRP A 19 15.43 -15.56 -25.84
C TRP A 19 16.95 -15.48 -25.69
N LEU A 20 17.46 -14.27 -25.49
CA LEU A 20 18.87 -14.01 -25.19
C LEU A 20 18.98 -13.34 -23.82
N LYS A 21 20.00 -13.72 -23.06
CA LYS A 21 20.29 -13.10 -21.76
C LYS A 21 20.78 -11.67 -21.99
N ALA A 22 20.22 -10.71 -21.27
CA ALA A 22 20.64 -9.32 -21.33
C ALA A 22 21.99 -9.09 -20.61
N HIS A 23 22.73 -8.07 -21.06
CA HIS A 23 23.96 -7.55 -20.43
C HIS A 23 25.10 -8.59 -20.28
N VAL A 24 25.35 -9.37 -21.32
CA VAL A 24 26.42 -10.39 -21.34
C VAL A 24 27.40 -10.25 -22.52
N GLY A 25 27.46 -9.09 -23.18
CA GLY A 25 28.42 -8.83 -24.26
C GLY A 25 27.93 -9.12 -25.68
N TYR A 26 26.66 -9.49 -25.87
CA TYR A 26 26.12 -9.71 -27.23
C TYR A 26 25.94 -8.38 -27.95
N LEU A 27 26.86 -8.05 -28.87
CA LEU A 27 26.93 -6.75 -29.55
C LEU A 27 25.59 -6.24 -30.09
N GLY A 28 24.83 -7.07 -30.80
CA GLY A 28 23.53 -6.67 -31.35
C GLY A 28 22.47 -6.39 -30.28
N ASN A 29 22.46 -7.17 -29.19
CA ASN A 29 21.54 -6.97 -28.07
C ASN A 29 21.90 -5.73 -27.25
N GLU A 30 23.20 -5.48 -27.04
CA GLU A 30 23.69 -4.29 -26.34
C GLU A 30 23.46 -3.01 -27.15
N CYS A 31 23.68 -3.05 -28.46
CA CYS A 31 23.36 -1.96 -29.36
C CYS A 31 21.85 -1.66 -29.33
N ALA A 32 20.99 -2.68 -29.40
CA ALA A 32 19.54 -2.51 -29.29
C ALA A 32 19.11 -1.90 -27.93
N ASP A 33 19.68 -2.36 -26.81
CA ASP A 33 19.43 -1.81 -25.47
C ASP A 33 19.88 -0.36 -25.35
N GLN A 34 21.07 -0.03 -25.86
CA GLN A 34 21.59 1.33 -25.89
C GLN A 34 20.70 2.26 -26.72
N LEU A 35 20.29 1.84 -27.92
CA LEU A 35 19.38 2.61 -28.76
C LEU A 35 18.00 2.79 -28.10
N ALA A 36 17.47 1.77 -27.44
CA ALA A 36 16.22 1.87 -26.70
C ALA A 36 16.31 2.88 -25.54
N LYS A 37 17.42 2.88 -24.78
CA LYS A 37 17.69 3.86 -23.73
C LYS A 37 17.80 5.28 -24.27
N GLU A 38 18.50 5.46 -25.39
CA GLU A 38 18.61 6.75 -26.04
C GLU A 38 17.25 7.27 -26.52
N ALA A 39 16.41 6.40 -27.08
CA ALA A 39 15.07 6.75 -27.53
C ALA A 39 14.16 7.25 -26.38
N ILE A 40 14.36 6.78 -25.14
CA ILE A 40 13.62 7.29 -23.97
C ILE A 40 13.95 8.78 -23.70
N THR A 41 15.16 9.22 -24.03
CA THR A 41 15.63 10.59 -23.74
C THR A 41 15.54 11.55 -24.93
N LYS A 42 15.78 11.04 -26.14
CA LYS A 42 15.86 11.84 -27.39
C LYS A 42 14.65 11.63 -28.32
N GLY A 43 13.82 10.62 -28.06
CA GLY A 43 12.66 10.30 -28.89
C GLY A 43 11.48 11.21 -28.62
N ASP A 44 10.52 11.21 -29.55
CA ASP A 44 9.27 11.93 -29.38
C ASP A 44 8.44 11.30 -28.24
N PRO A 45 7.90 12.09 -27.30
CA PRO A 45 7.12 11.57 -26.19
C PRO A 45 5.87 10.83 -26.68
N PHE A 46 5.85 9.51 -26.48
CA PHE A 46 4.67 8.70 -26.74
C PHE A 46 3.86 8.56 -25.45
N PHE A 47 2.71 9.24 -25.39
CA PHE A 47 1.83 9.21 -24.21
C PHE A 47 1.08 7.88 -24.13
N LEU A 48 1.60 6.96 -23.34
CA LEU A 48 0.85 5.79 -22.91
C LEU A 48 -0.06 6.15 -21.73
N PRO A 49 -1.36 5.76 -21.78
CA PRO A 49 -2.21 5.84 -20.61
C PRO A 49 -1.57 5.06 -19.47
N LYS A 50 -1.52 5.68 -18.28
CA LYS A 50 -0.99 5.00 -17.11
C LYS A 50 -1.82 3.74 -16.83
N PRO A 51 -1.20 2.59 -16.50
CA PRO A 51 -1.93 1.39 -16.15
C PRO A 51 -2.86 1.63 -14.97
N HIS A 52 -4.00 0.93 -14.94
CA HIS A 52 -4.93 1.00 -13.81
C HIS A 52 -4.28 0.61 -12.48
N SER A 53 -3.31 -0.31 -12.49
CA SER A 53 -2.52 -0.68 -11.31
C SER A 53 -1.71 0.48 -10.75
N TYR A 54 -1.16 1.33 -11.62
CA TYR A 54 -0.44 2.55 -11.23
C TYR A 54 -1.40 3.51 -10.53
N LEU A 55 -2.58 3.78 -11.12
CA LEU A 55 -3.54 4.68 -10.48
C LEU A 55 -3.98 4.16 -9.11
N LYS A 56 -4.20 2.84 -8.98
CA LYS A 56 -4.50 2.20 -7.70
C LYS A 56 -3.38 2.36 -6.68
N SER A 57 -2.12 2.26 -7.09
CA SER A 57 -0.99 2.43 -6.16
C SER A 57 -0.89 3.88 -5.67
N GLU A 58 -1.08 4.85 -6.56
CA GLU A 58 -1.06 6.27 -6.17
C GLU A 58 -2.17 6.59 -5.18
N ILE A 59 -3.41 6.16 -5.45
CA ILE A 59 -4.55 6.39 -4.56
C ILE A 59 -4.30 5.75 -3.20
N ARG A 60 -3.80 4.50 -3.16
CA ARG A 60 -3.47 3.82 -1.91
C ARG A 60 -2.37 4.54 -1.14
N SER A 61 -1.35 5.05 -1.83
CA SER A 61 -0.25 5.79 -1.21
C SER A 61 -0.76 7.11 -0.60
N ALA A 62 -1.57 7.86 -1.35
CA ALA A 62 -2.17 9.10 -0.87
C ALA A 62 -3.09 8.87 0.33
N ALA A 63 -3.96 7.84 0.26
CA ALA A 63 -4.82 7.47 1.37
C ALA A 63 -4.03 7.09 2.63
N LEU A 64 -2.97 6.29 2.49
CA LEU A 64 -2.11 5.94 3.63
C LEU A 64 -1.41 7.16 4.23
N SER A 65 -0.96 8.12 3.41
CA SER A 65 -0.36 9.36 3.91
C SER A 65 -1.35 10.16 4.74
N ILE A 66 -2.56 10.39 4.22
CA ILE A 66 -3.61 11.12 4.93
C ILE A 66 -3.97 10.41 6.23
N TRP A 67 -4.06 9.07 6.20
CA TRP A 67 -4.34 8.29 7.41
C TRP A 67 -3.21 8.35 8.43
N GLN A 68 -1.94 8.34 7.99
CA GLN A 68 -0.82 8.50 8.89
C GLN A 68 -0.83 9.88 9.53
N ASP A 69 -1.10 10.95 8.76
CA ASP A 69 -1.17 12.31 9.29
C ASP A 69 -2.28 12.44 10.35
N ASN A 70 -3.45 11.85 10.09
CA ASN A 70 -4.54 11.80 11.07
C ASN A 70 -4.19 10.98 12.30
N TRP A 71 -3.47 9.86 12.12
CA TRP A 71 -3.01 9.00 13.21
C TRP A 71 -1.98 9.71 14.10
N ASP A 72 -1.06 10.46 13.49
CA ASP A 72 0.00 11.17 14.19
C ASP A 72 -0.53 12.33 15.03
N ASN A 73 -1.47 13.08 14.46
CA ASN A 73 -2.05 14.29 15.06
C ASN A 73 -3.34 14.03 15.86
N GLY A 74 -3.84 12.80 15.88
CA GLY A 74 -5.05 12.45 16.63
C GLY A 74 -4.85 12.57 18.15
N GLU A 75 -5.84 13.11 18.85
CA GLU A 75 -5.80 13.27 20.32
C GLU A 75 -6.29 12.01 21.06
N THR A 76 -7.03 11.13 20.37
CA THR A 76 -7.62 9.90 20.94
C THR A 76 -6.70 8.69 20.76
N GLU A 77 -6.81 7.69 21.65
CA GLU A 77 -6.16 6.36 21.48
C GLU A 77 -4.63 6.42 21.36
N ARG A 78 -4.00 7.39 22.06
CA ARG A 78 -2.54 7.59 22.09
C ARG A 78 -1.76 6.34 22.51
N SER A 79 -2.32 5.55 23.42
CA SER A 79 -1.73 4.28 23.83
C SER A 79 -1.66 3.26 22.69
N THR A 80 -2.67 3.19 21.81
CA THR A 80 -2.65 2.34 20.62
C THR A 80 -1.57 2.82 19.64
N GLN A 81 -1.40 4.13 19.49
CA GLN A 81 -0.37 4.73 18.64
C GLN A 81 1.04 4.42 19.14
N ASP A 82 1.28 4.41 20.45
CA ASP A 82 2.58 4.05 21.01
C ASP A 82 3.01 2.62 20.63
N ILE A 83 2.04 1.71 20.46
CA ILE A 83 2.29 0.32 20.07
C ILE A 83 2.30 0.17 18.54
N VAL A 84 1.44 0.90 17.83
CA VAL A 84 1.31 0.87 16.37
C VAL A 84 1.53 2.28 15.81
N PRO A 85 2.78 2.74 15.71
CA PRO A 85 3.07 4.12 15.31
C PRO A 85 2.85 4.36 13.82
N ARG A 86 2.80 3.31 13.00
CA ARG A 86 2.62 3.43 11.54
C ARG A 86 1.35 2.75 11.07
N VAL A 87 0.51 3.49 10.36
CA VAL A 87 -0.68 2.94 9.72
C VAL A 87 -0.26 2.01 8.58
N SER A 88 -1.02 0.95 8.38
CA SER A 88 -0.76 0.01 7.30
C SER A 88 -2.04 -0.67 6.83
N ASN A 89 -2.03 -1.13 5.58
CA ASN A 89 -3.12 -1.96 5.04
C ASN A 89 -3.09 -3.42 5.52
N LYS A 90 -2.12 -3.79 6.36
CA LYS A 90 -2.00 -5.13 6.93
C LYS A 90 -2.52 -5.12 8.37
N PRO A 91 -3.25 -6.16 8.79
CA PRO A 91 -3.64 -6.28 10.19
C PRO A 91 -2.39 -6.46 11.06
N VAL A 92 -2.43 -5.92 12.28
CA VAL A 92 -1.32 -5.99 13.25
C VAL A 92 -1.09 -7.42 13.77
N GLY A 93 -2.09 -8.30 13.61
CA GLY A 93 -2.00 -9.71 14.04
C GLY A 93 -2.40 -9.95 15.49
N TRP A 94 -2.95 -8.93 16.17
CA TRP A 94 -3.50 -9.05 17.51
C TRP A 94 -4.71 -9.99 17.57
N LYS A 95 -4.78 -10.77 18.63
CA LYS A 95 -5.98 -11.53 19.00
C LYS A 95 -7.09 -10.59 19.45
N ARG A 96 -8.30 -11.11 19.56
CA ARG A 96 -9.49 -10.32 19.93
C ARG A 96 -9.30 -9.64 21.28
N GLU A 97 -8.73 -10.35 22.26
CA GLU A 97 -8.53 -9.86 23.62
C GLU A 97 -7.51 -8.72 23.65
N GLU A 98 -6.43 -8.83 22.88
CA GLU A 98 -5.40 -7.81 22.72
C GLU A 98 -5.96 -6.56 22.03
N LEU A 99 -6.77 -6.74 20.98
CA LEU A 99 -7.47 -5.62 20.32
C LEU A 99 -8.37 -4.86 21.29
N ILE A 100 -9.22 -5.57 22.03
CA ILE A 100 -10.12 -4.99 23.03
C ILE A 100 -9.33 -4.23 24.09
N PHE A 101 -8.26 -4.84 24.60
CA PHE A 101 -7.40 -4.26 25.63
C PHE A 101 -6.69 -2.99 25.14
N PHE A 102 -5.91 -3.05 24.06
CA PHE A 102 -5.09 -1.94 23.60
C PHE A 102 -5.91 -0.76 23.07
N THR A 103 -7.04 -1.03 22.42
CA THR A 103 -7.91 0.03 21.92
C THR A 103 -8.82 0.63 22.99
N GLY A 104 -8.81 0.10 24.23
CA GLY A 104 -9.73 0.55 25.27
C GLY A 104 -11.20 0.23 24.98
N HIS A 105 -11.49 -0.63 24.00
CA HIS A 105 -12.85 -0.96 23.58
C HIS A 105 -13.45 -2.07 24.42
N GLY A 106 -14.78 -2.16 24.49
CA GLY A 106 -15.49 -3.29 25.08
C GLY A 106 -16.23 -2.93 26.36
N THR A 107 -16.16 -3.78 27.38
CA THR A 107 -16.94 -3.63 28.62
C THR A 107 -16.26 -2.73 29.65
N PHE A 108 -15.21 -2.01 29.27
CA PHE A 108 -14.52 -1.08 30.16
C PHE A 108 -15.45 0.07 30.57
N PRO A 109 -15.57 0.39 31.87
CA PRO A 109 -16.36 1.52 32.35
C PRO A 109 -16.16 2.83 31.59
N SER A 110 -14.90 3.18 31.26
CA SER A 110 -14.57 4.40 30.51
C SER A 110 -15.12 4.39 29.10
N TYR A 111 -15.05 3.25 28.41
CA TYR A 111 -15.64 3.06 27.09
C TYR A 111 -17.16 3.17 27.14
N LEU A 112 -17.81 2.45 28.06
CA LEU A 112 -19.27 2.46 28.18
C LEU A 112 -19.80 3.86 28.53
N HIS A 113 -19.11 4.59 29.39
CA HIS A 113 -19.43 5.98 29.71
C HIS A 113 -19.32 6.90 28.48
N ARG A 114 -18.24 6.78 27.68
CA ARG A 114 -18.05 7.56 26.43
C ARG A 114 -19.20 7.38 25.43
N PHE A 115 -19.84 6.21 25.41
CA PHE A 115 -20.99 5.91 24.56
C PHE A 115 -22.35 6.12 25.24
N ASN A 116 -22.39 6.76 26.41
CA ASN A 116 -23.60 6.99 27.21
C ASN A 116 -24.36 5.71 27.59
N LEU A 117 -23.67 4.58 27.68
CA LEU A 117 -24.22 3.29 28.14
C LEU A 117 -24.07 3.13 29.66
N ARG A 118 -23.27 3.98 30.29
CA ARG A 118 -23.08 4.06 31.74
C ARG A 118 -22.99 5.52 32.18
N THR A 119 -23.40 5.81 33.41
CA THR A 119 -23.44 7.17 33.97
C THR A 119 -22.09 7.67 34.50
N HIS A 120 -21.13 6.78 34.76
CA HIS A 120 -19.78 7.13 35.21
C HIS A 120 -18.75 6.17 34.63
N ASP A 121 -17.50 6.63 34.52
CA ASP A 121 -16.36 5.86 34.00
C ASP A 121 -15.58 5.08 35.07
N ASN A 122 -15.99 5.15 36.34
CA ASN A 122 -15.27 4.50 37.43
C ASN A 122 -15.46 2.97 37.53
N CYS A 123 -14.37 2.32 37.93
CA CYS A 123 -14.20 0.97 38.44
C CYS A 123 -14.87 0.78 39.82
N LEU A 124 -15.11 -0.47 40.25
CA LEU A 124 -15.51 -0.78 41.63
C LEU A 124 -14.48 -0.34 42.68
N CYS A 125 -13.22 -0.24 42.26
CA CYS A 125 -12.09 0.26 43.04
C CYS A 125 -12.05 1.78 43.19
N GLY A 126 -12.95 2.53 42.53
CA GLY A 126 -13.00 3.99 42.58
C GLY A 126 -12.19 4.72 41.52
N GLU A 127 -11.19 4.06 40.93
CA GLU A 127 -10.39 4.61 39.83
C GLU A 127 -11.12 4.59 38.48
N LYS A 128 -10.56 5.27 37.47
CA LYS A 128 -11.08 5.20 36.10
C LYS A 128 -10.99 3.76 35.57
N GLY A 129 -12.05 3.28 34.94
CA GLY A 129 -12.12 1.92 34.42
C GLY A 129 -11.73 1.84 32.94
N ASP A 130 -10.53 2.29 32.60
CA ASP A 130 -9.83 1.96 31.35
C ASP A 130 -8.86 0.77 31.55
N PRO A 131 -8.46 0.09 30.46
CA PRO A 131 -7.46 -0.97 30.53
C PRO A 131 -6.01 -0.48 30.66
N MET A 132 -5.76 0.82 30.49
CA MET A 132 -4.42 1.43 30.44
C MET A 132 -4.33 2.66 31.30
#